data_AF-A0A370AH89-F1
#
_entry.id   AF-A0A370AH89-F1
#
_cell.length_a   1.000
_cell.length_b   1.000
_cell.length_c   1.000
_cell.angle_alpha   90.00
_cell.angle_beta   90.00
_cell.angle_gamma   90.00
#
_symmetry.space_group_name_H-M   'P 1'
#
loop_
_entity.id
_entity.type
_entity.pdbx_description
1 polymer ?
#
loop_
_entity_poly.entity_id
_entity_poly.type
_entity_poly.pdbx_seq_one_letter_code
_entity_poly.pdbx_strand_id
1 'polypeptide(L)'
;MVKDEKIEVIDLFIRWFNNYLGNIGNIDEEFESLSSLKEVSGMLATSLEVHDRKIADSARQEGIERGIEKGKKEGLMDSVNRLRGKGISILEISELLDIPVEDIGKE
;
A
#
# COMPACT_ATOMS: atom_id res chain seq x y z
N MET A 1 -2.44 -8.93 13.55
CA MET A 1 -3.35 -9.65 14.47
C MET A 1 -4.77 -9.55 13.93
N VAL A 2 -5.52 -10.66 13.84
CA VAL A 2 -6.99 -10.55 13.82
C VAL A 2 -7.34 -9.82 15.11
N LYS A 3 -7.80 -8.57 14.99
CA LYS A 3 -7.71 -7.54 16.06
C LYS A 3 -8.44 -7.90 17.36
N ASP A 4 -9.20 -8.99 17.38
CA ASP A 4 -10.06 -9.41 18.48
C ASP A 4 -9.67 -10.74 19.12
N GLU A 5 -8.54 -11.35 18.75
CA GLU A 5 -8.06 -12.55 19.44
C GLU A 5 -7.49 -12.22 20.81
N LYS A 6 -8.14 -12.71 21.86
CA LYS A 6 -7.61 -12.68 23.23
C LYS A 6 -6.50 -13.72 23.36
N ILE A 7 -5.28 -13.35 22.99
CA ILE A 7 -4.09 -14.21 23.02
C ILE A 7 -3.95 -14.92 24.37
N GLU A 8 -4.24 -14.23 25.47
CA GLU A 8 -4.23 -14.75 26.83
C GLU A 8 -5.17 -15.95 27.03
N VAL A 9 -6.35 -15.92 26.42
CA VAL A 9 -7.34 -17.02 26.46
C VAL A 9 -6.84 -18.21 25.67
N ILE A 10 -6.21 -17.96 24.51
CA ILE A 10 -5.64 -19.00 23.65
C ILE A 10 -4.42 -19.65 24.34
N ASP A 11 -3.57 -18.87 25.00
CA ASP A 11 -2.46 -19.35 25.84
C ASP A 11 -2.96 -20.23 26.99
N LEU A 12 -3.98 -19.77 27.71
CA LEU A 12 -4.57 -20.51 28.82
C LEU A 12 -5.19 -21.82 28.34
N PHE A 13 -5.92 -21.78 27.22
CA PHE A 13 -6.53 -22.96 26.61
C PHE A 13 -5.47 -23.99 26.18
N ILE A 14 -4.42 -23.58 25.46
CA ILE A 14 -3.37 -24.51 25.03
C ILE A 14 -2.66 -25.15 26.23
N ARG A 15 -2.36 -24.38 27.27
CA ARG A 15 -1.76 -24.91 28.50
C ARG A 15 -2.69 -25.89 29.21
N TRP A 16 -3.97 -25.55 29.36
CA TRP A 16 -4.96 -26.42 29.96
C TRP A 16 -5.12 -27.72 29.15
N PHE A 17 -5.24 -27.61 27.82
CA PHE A 17 -5.44 -28.74 26.92
C PHE A 17 -4.24 -29.69 26.92
N ASN A 18 -3.02 -29.16 26.84
CA ASN A 18 -1.80 -29.96 26.91
C ASN A 18 -1.68 -30.70 28.25
N ASN A 19 -2.00 -30.03 29.37
CA ASN A 19 -2.00 -30.64 30.69
C ASN A 19 -3.11 -31.69 30.87
N TYR A 20 -4.29 -31.42 30.31
CA TYR A 20 -5.42 -32.34 30.31
C TYR A 20 -5.06 -33.62 29.53
N LEU A 21 -4.54 -33.50 28.30
CA LEU A 21 -4.08 -34.64 27.52
C LEU A 21 -2.94 -35.41 28.21
N GLY A 22 -1.96 -34.71 28.77
CA GLY A 22 -0.85 -35.33 29.50
C GLY A 22 -1.30 -36.11 30.74
N ASN A 23 -2.41 -35.73 31.38
CA ASN A 23 -2.96 -36.40 32.55
C ASN A 23 -3.91 -37.57 32.24
N ILE A 24 -4.43 -37.68 31.00
CA ILE A 24 -5.38 -38.74 30.62
C ILE A 24 -4.69 -40.08 30.31
N GLY A 25 -3.37 -40.07 30.18
CA GLY A 25 -2.53 -41.26 30.22
C GLY A 25 -2.43 -41.99 28.89
N ASN A 26 -1.17 -42.28 28.50
CA ASN A 26 -0.79 -43.17 27.40
C ASN A 26 -1.52 -42.93 26.07
N ILE A 27 -1.49 -41.71 25.57
CA ILE A 27 -1.68 -41.51 24.14
C ILE A 27 -0.29 -41.49 23.51
N ASP A 28 0.11 -42.62 22.93
CA ASP A 28 1.36 -42.82 22.17
C ASP A 28 1.39 -42.07 20.82
N GLU A 29 0.39 -41.22 20.54
CA GLU A 29 0.41 -40.36 19.35
C GLU A 29 1.22 -39.10 19.65
N GLU A 30 2.29 -38.90 18.89
CA GLU A 30 3.04 -37.63 18.84
C GLU A 30 2.09 -36.53 18.34
N PHE A 31 1.38 -35.89 19.26
CA PHE A 31 0.60 -34.71 18.93
C PHE A 31 1.56 -33.57 18.59
N GLU A 32 1.46 -33.05 17.37
CA GLU A 32 2.08 -31.78 17.05
C GLU A 32 1.53 -30.71 18.01
N SER A 33 2.45 -30.02 18.68
CA SER A 33 2.09 -28.96 19.61
C SER A 33 1.26 -27.90 18.92
N LEU A 34 0.10 -27.55 19.50
CA LEU A 34 -0.77 -26.45 19.02
C LEU A 34 -0.04 -25.08 18.96
N SER A 35 1.16 -24.98 19.53
CA SER A 35 2.06 -23.85 19.35
C SER A 35 2.43 -23.61 17.87
N SER A 36 2.53 -24.64 17.04
CA SER A 36 2.83 -24.49 15.60
C SER A 36 1.75 -23.67 14.86
N LEU A 37 0.48 -23.84 15.25
CA LEU A 37 -0.64 -23.07 14.69
C LEU A 37 -0.56 -21.57 15.05
N LYS A 38 0.02 -21.23 16.20
CA LYS A 38 0.29 -19.82 16.57
C LYS A 38 1.39 -19.20 15.72
N GLU A 39 2.43 -19.97 15.41
CA GLU A 39 3.50 -19.49 14.54
C GLU A 39 2.98 -19.26 13.12
N VAL A 40 2.16 -20.17 12.58
CA VAL A 40 1.54 -20.01 11.26
C VAL A 40 0.62 -18.78 11.21
N SER A 41 -0.23 -18.58 12.22
CA SER A 41 -1.10 -17.39 12.29
C SER A 41 -0.32 -16.09 12.48
N GLY A 42 0.77 -16.11 13.26
CA GLY A 42 1.69 -14.99 13.41
C GLY A 42 2.41 -14.64 12.10
N MET A 43 2.88 -15.65 11.35
CA MET A 43 3.47 -15.45 10.03
C MET A 43 2.45 -14.87 9.05
N LEU A 44 1.22 -15.39 9.02
CA LEU A 44 0.16 -14.84 8.18
C LEU A 44 -0.15 -13.38 8.50
N ALA A 45 -0.27 -13.04 9.78
CA ALA A 45 -0.48 -11.65 10.22
C ALA A 45 0.66 -10.73 9.76
N THR A 46 1.91 -11.19 9.91
CA THR A 46 3.09 -10.44 9.45
C THR A 46 3.09 -10.27 7.94
N SER A 47 2.76 -11.32 7.19
CA SER A 47 2.66 -11.25 5.71
C SER A 47 1.59 -10.27 5.26
N LEU A 48 0.43 -10.22 5.93
CA LEU A 48 -0.63 -9.26 5.67
C LEU A 48 -0.17 -7.82 5.96
N GLU A 49 0.50 -7.57 7.09
CA GLU A 49 1.04 -6.24 7.39
C GLU A 49 2.07 -5.77 6.37
N VAL A 50 2.95 -6.66 5.92
CA VAL A 50 3.93 -6.35 4.87
C VAL A 50 3.23 -6.06 3.54
N HIS A 51 2.21 -6.83 3.20
CA HIS A 51 1.40 -6.61 2.00
C HIS A 51 0.68 -5.25 2.03
N ASP A 52 0.03 -4.92 3.15
CA ASP A 52 -0.67 -3.65 3.32
C ASP A 52 0.27 -2.45 3.22
N ARG A 53 1.47 -2.55 3.82
CA ARG A 53 2.51 -1.52 3.66
C ARG A 53 2.93 -1.36 2.21
N LYS A 54 3.16 -2.45 1.49
CA LYS A 54 3.52 -2.40 0.07
C LYS A 54 2.43 -1.71 -0.75
N ILE A 55 1.16 -2.05 -0.54
CA ILE A 55 0.04 -1.39 -1.22
C ILE A 55 0.03 0.11 -0.90
N ALA A 56 0.18 0.49 0.38
CA ALA A 56 0.19 1.88 0.78
C ALA A 56 1.36 2.66 0.13
N ASP A 57 2.55 2.07 0.08
CA ASP A 57 3.72 2.69 -0.55
C ASP A 57 3.54 2.83 -2.06
N SER A 58 3.02 1.80 -2.74
CA SER A 58 2.70 1.88 -4.17
C SER A 58 1.66 2.94 -4.46
N ALA A 59 0.56 2.99 -3.69
CA ALA A 59 -0.48 4.00 -3.86
C ALA A 59 0.04 5.42 -3.61
N ARG A 60 0.93 5.59 -2.62
CA ARG A 60 1.59 6.88 -2.35
C ARG A 60 2.48 7.29 -3.52
N GLN A 61 3.26 6.37 -4.07
CA GLN A 61 4.15 6.65 -5.19
C GLN A 61 3.37 7.02 -6.46
N GLU A 62 2.33 6.25 -6.80
CA GLU A 62 1.43 6.59 -7.91
C GLU A 62 0.77 7.97 -7.71
N GLY A 63 0.35 8.28 -6.48
CA GLY A 63 -0.22 9.59 -6.14
C GLY A 63 0.77 10.73 -6.38
N ILE A 64 2.04 10.54 -6.01
CA ILE A 64 3.10 11.53 -6.25
C ILE A 64 3.37 11.70 -7.75
N GLU A 65 3.49 10.61 -8.49
CA GLU A 65 3.77 10.66 -9.93
C GLU A 65 2.63 11.37 -10.69
N ARG A 66 1.38 11.00 -10.41
CA ARG A 66 0.20 11.68 -10.98
C ARG A 66 0.14 13.15 -10.57
N GLY A 67 0.50 13.47 -9.33
CA GLY A 67 0.56 14.84 -8.84
C GLY A 67 1.59 15.69 -9.57
N ILE A 68 2.79 15.15 -9.78
CA ILE A 68 3.87 15.81 -10.53
C ILE A 68 3.47 16.02 -11.99
N GLU A 69 2.91 15.00 -12.64
CA GLU A 69 2.46 15.09 -14.03
C GLU A 69 1.37 16.15 -14.19
N LYS A 70 0.36 16.12 -13.33
CA LYS A 70 -0.72 17.11 -13.32
C LYS A 70 -0.18 18.52 -13.08
N GLY A 71 0.71 18.70 -12.10
CA GLY A 71 1.31 20.00 -11.80
C GLY A 71 2.17 20.54 -12.94
N LYS A 72 2.92 19.69 -13.64
CA LYS A 72 3.67 20.08 -14.85
C LYS A 72 2.73 20.54 -15.96
N LYS A 73 1.65 19.80 -16.21
CA LYS A 73 0.65 20.16 -17.22
C LYS A 73 -0.04 21.48 -16.90
N GLU A 74 -0.47 21.68 -15.66
CA GLU A 74 -1.09 22.92 -15.20
C GLU A 74 -0.11 24.09 -15.30
N GLY A 75 1.14 23.94 -14.83
CA GLY A 75 2.15 24.99 -14.91
C GLY A 75 2.54 25.36 -16.35
N LEU A 76 2.53 24.38 -17.27
CA LEU A 76 2.72 24.62 -18.70
C LEU A 76 1.56 25.44 -19.28
N MET A 77 0.32 25.04 -19.01
CA MET A 77 -0.88 25.75 -19.48
C MET A 77 -0.97 27.17 -18.92
N ASP A 78 -0.62 27.36 -17.65
CA ASP A 78 -0.53 28.68 -17.04
C ASP A 78 0.52 29.56 -17.74
N SER A 79 1.65 28.97 -18.13
CA SER A 79 2.69 29.69 -18.87
C SER A 79 2.21 30.09 -20.26
N VAL A 80 1.56 29.18 -20.98
CA VAL A 80 0.91 29.45 -22.28
C VAL A 80 -0.10 30.60 -22.14
N ASN A 81 -0.99 30.53 -21.16
CA ASN A 81 -2.01 31.56 -20.92
C ASN A 81 -1.40 32.93 -20.62
N ARG A 82 -0.33 32.97 -19.81
CA ARG A 82 0.41 34.22 -19.52
C ARG A 82 1.07 34.80 -20.77
N LEU A 83 1.71 33.97 -21.60
CA LEU A 83 2.38 34.43 -22.82
C LEU A 83 1.36 34.93 -23.86
N ARG A 84 0.24 34.21 -24.02
CA ARG A 84 -0.88 34.63 -24.87
C ARG A 84 -1.50 35.94 -24.39
N GLY A 85 -1.67 36.12 -23.07
CA GLY A 85 -2.13 37.37 -22.47
C GLY A 85 -1.16 38.55 -22.67
N LYS A 86 0.12 38.28 -22.97
CA LYS A 86 1.12 39.27 -23.37
C LYS A 86 1.14 39.54 -24.87
N GLY A 87 0.28 38.90 -25.66
CA GLY A 87 0.19 39.07 -27.11
C GLY A 87 1.23 38.28 -27.91
N ILE A 88 1.93 37.32 -27.30
CA ILE A 88 2.88 36.44 -27.99
C ILE A 88 2.09 35.45 -28.85
N SER A 89 2.57 35.21 -30.07
CA SER A 89 1.88 34.33 -31.02
C SER A 89 1.99 32.86 -30.61
N ILE A 90 1.05 32.03 -31.04
CA ILE A 90 1.04 30.59 -30.73
C ILE A 90 2.29 29.88 -31.28
N LEU A 91 2.80 30.31 -32.43
CA LEU A 91 4.03 29.78 -33.03
C LEU A 91 5.25 30.08 -32.16
N GLU A 92 5.38 31.33 -31.70
CA GLU A 92 6.47 31.71 -30.77
C GLU A 92 6.35 30.99 -29.43
N ILE A 93 5.14 30.76 -28.91
CA ILE A 93 4.93 29.99 -27.67
C ILE A 93 5.34 28.52 -27.87
N SER A 94 5.00 27.94 -29.02
CA SER A 94 5.39 26.58 -29.40
C SER A 94 6.91 26.42 -29.44
N GLU A 95 7.61 27.38 -30.03
CA GLU A 95 9.09 27.41 -30.04
C GLU A 95 9.69 27.66 -28.65
N LEU A 96 9.13 28.59 -27.86
CA LEU A 96 9.66 28.95 -26.54
C LEU A 96 9.51 27.84 -25.49
N LEU A 97 8.42 27.09 -25.55
CA LEU A 97 8.07 26.04 -24.59
C LEU A 97 8.32 24.64 -25.13
N ASP A 98 8.84 24.51 -26.35
CA ASP A 98 9.09 23.25 -27.06
C ASP A 98 7.89 22.29 -27.02
N ILE A 99 6.71 22.84 -27.30
CA ILE A 99 5.45 22.09 -27.30
C ILE A 99 4.73 22.22 -28.63
N PRO A 100 4.07 21.15 -29.13
CA PRO A 100 3.33 21.21 -30.37
C PRO A 100 2.22 22.25 -30.32
N VAL A 101 1.99 22.95 -31.42
CA VAL A 101 0.89 23.91 -31.58
C VAL A 101 -0.48 23.28 -31.26
N GLU A 102 -0.64 22.00 -31.58
CA GLU A 102 -1.85 21.20 -31.31
C GLU A 102 -2.19 21.08 -29.81
N ASP A 103 -1.20 21.20 -28.93
CA ASP A 103 -1.37 21.08 -27.48
C ASP A 103 -1.53 22.44 -26.79
N ILE A 104 -1.32 23.55 -27.51
CA ILE A 104 -1.55 24.93 -27.07
C ILE A 104 -3.01 25.36 -27.31
N GLY A 105 -3.68 24.75 -28.31
CA GLY A 105 -5.01 25.17 -28.81
C GLY A 105 -6.20 24.34 -28.32
N LYS A 106 -6.01 23.39 -27.41
CA LYS A 106 -7.13 22.63 -26.80
C LYS A 106 -7.67 23.41 -25.60
N GLU A 107 -8.74 24.16 -25.81
CA GLU A 107 -9.66 24.59 -24.74
C GLU A 107 -10.40 23.38 -24.15
#